data_AF-A0A354XA24-F1
#
_entry.id   AF-A0A354XA24-F1
#
_cell.length_a   1.000
_cell.length_b   1.000
_cell.length_c   1.000
_cell.angle_alpha   90.00
_cell.angle_beta   90.00
_cell.angle_gamma   90.00
#
_symmetry.space_group_name_H-M   'P 1'
#
loop_
_entity.id
_entity.type
_entity.pdbx_description
1 polymer ?
#
loop_
_entity_poly.entity_id
_entity_poly.type
_entity_poly.pdbx_seq_one_letter_code
_entity_poly.pdbx_strand_id
1 'polypeptide(L)'
;DENVHVLYELWKENTLLERKWIVLNNENRLFSLPYKASYGKQVTLMLSYVKKEKFYTHRTEIELRQEKKELKVSLDVFRDKIRPGSQEEWRLTVKDNAGNPAVAEVLASMYDFS
;
A
#
# COMPACT_ATOMS: atom_id res chain seq x y z
N ASP A 1 34.70 -8.85 -5.49
CA ASP A 1 34.89 -10.31 -5.37
C ASP A 1 34.14 -11.03 -6.45
N GLU A 2 34.77 -12.04 -7.03
CA GLU A 2 34.26 -12.80 -8.18
C GLU A 2 33.46 -14.03 -7.73
N ASN A 3 32.45 -14.41 -8.51
CA ASN A 3 31.63 -15.60 -8.37
C ASN A 3 30.93 -15.76 -7.01
N VAL A 4 30.38 -14.67 -6.47
CA VAL A 4 29.52 -14.77 -5.27
C VAL A 4 28.13 -15.24 -5.70
N HIS A 5 27.74 -16.42 -5.24
CA HIS A 5 26.39 -16.96 -5.45
C HIS A 5 25.44 -16.40 -4.39
N VAL A 6 24.45 -15.65 -4.86
CA VAL A 6 23.38 -15.05 -4.05
C VAL A 6 22.10 -15.83 -4.28
N LEU A 7 21.55 -16.40 -3.23
CA LEU A 7 20.19 -16.92 -3.20
C LEU A 7 19.24 -15.74 -3.09
N TYR A 8 18.43 -15.54 -4.12
CA TYR A 8 17.36 -14.57 -4.18
C TYR A 8 16.04 -15.25 -3.86
N GLU A 9 15.29 -14.72 -2.89
CA GLU A 9 13.96 -15.19 -2.55
C GLU A 9 12.99 -14.04 -2.35
N LEU A 10 11.86 -14.09 -3.03
CA LEU A 10 10.76 -13.15 -2.85
C LEU A 10 9.61 -13.86 -2.14
N TRP A 11 9.22 -13.33 -0.99
CA TRP A 11 8.19 -13.89 -0.13
C TRP A 11 6.99 -12.95 -0.04
N LYS A 12 5.80 -13.53 0.06
CA LYS A 12 4.59 -12.85 0.53
C LYS A 12 4.12 -13.59 1.76
N GLU A 13 4.23 -12.95 2.93
CA GLU A 13 3.98 -13.60 4.22
C GLU A 13 4.76 -14.92 4.30
N ASN A 14 4.08 -16.07 4.38
CA ASN A 14 4.69 -17.39 4.44
C ASN A 14 4.75 -18.11 3.07
N THR A 15 4.39 -17.43 1.98
CA THR A 15 4.36 -18.00 0.63
C THR A 15 5.60 -17.54 -0.16
N LEU A 16 6.38 -18.50 -0.64
CA LEU A 16 7.48 -18.23 -1.57
C LEU A 16 6.91 -17.93 -2.96
N LEU A 17 7.17 -16.72 -3.47
CA LEU A 17 6.72 -16.27 -4.79
C LEU A 17 7.74 -16.55 -5.89
N GLU A 18 9.02 -16.34 -5.59
CA GLU A 18 10.12 -16.51 -6.56
C GLU A 18 11.40 -16.91 -5.83
N ARG A 19 12.15 -17.86 -6.40
CA ARG A 19 13.48 -18.25 -5.94
C ARG A 19 14.42 -18.42 -7.12
N LYS A 20 15.62 -17.87 -7.03
CA LYS A 20 16.67 -18.06 -8.04
C LYS A 20 18.07 -17.83 -7.49
N TRP A 21 19.06 -18.41 -8.16
CA TRP A 21 20.47 -18.13 -7.91
C TRP A 21 20.96 -17.02 -8.83
N ILE A 22 21.72 -16.10 -8.27
CA ILE A 22 22.29 -14.95 -8.96
C ILE A 22 23.79 -14.95 -8.69
N VAL A 23 24.60 -14.93 -9.74
CA VAL A 23 26.06 -14.83 -9.60
C VAL A 23 26.45 -13.37 -9.77
N LEU A 24 27.18 -12.85 -8.77
CA LEU A 24 27.77 -11.51 -8.80
C LEU A 24 29.28 -11.63 -8.99
N ASN A 25 29.80 -10.93 -10.00
CA ASN A 25 31.21 -10.95 -10.39
C ASN A 25 31.82 -9.57 -10.27
N ASN A 26 32.31 -9.26 -9.07
CA ASN A 26 32.93 -7.98 -8.74
C ASN A 26 32.11 -6.76 -9.22
N GLU A 27 30.81 -6.83 -9.01
CA GLU A 27 29.86 -5.85 -9.54
C GLU A 27 28.83 -5.43 -8.48
N ASN A 28 28.23 -4.27 -8.72
CA ASN A 28 26.98 -3.89 -8.08
C ASN A 28 25.83 -4.19 -9.03
N ARG A 29 24.81 -4.89 -8.56
CA ARG A 29 23.63 -5.23 -9.36
C ARG A 29 22.39 -4.57 -8.79
N LEU A 30 21.67 -3.84 -9.64
CA LEU A 30 20.35 -3.32 -9.33
C LEU A 30 19.30 -4.42 -9.53
N PHE A 31 18.50 -4.69 -8.50
CA PHE A 31 17.37 -5.62 -8.60
C PHE A 31 16.09 -4.82 -8.87
N SER A 32 15.50 -5.03 -10.04
CA SER A 32 14.20 -4.44 -10.40
C SER A 32 13.07 -5.42 -10.09
N LEU A 33 12.06 -4.93 -9.39
CA LEU A 33 10.88 -5.68 -8.98
C LEU A 33 9.64 -5.03 -9.60
N PRO A 34 9.21 -5.44 -10.81
CA PRO A 34 7.98 -4.92 -11.39
C PRO A 34 6.78 -5.37 -10.56
N TYR A 35 5.79 -4.49 -10.41
CA TYR A 35 4.56 -4.82 -9.69
C TYR A 35 3.84 -6.00 -10.35
N LYS A 36 3.48 -7.00 -9.54
CA LYS A 36 2.58 -8.10 -9.92
C LYS A 36 1.41 -8.14 -8.95
N ALA A 37 0.20 -8.40 -9.47
CA ALA A 37 -1.00 -8.50 -8.65
C ALA A 37 -0.90 -9.56 -7.54
N SER A 38 -0.09 -10.62 -7.75
CA SER A 38 0.15 -11.67 -6.76
C SER A 38 0.82 -11.18 -5.46
N TYR A 39 1.54 -10.05 -5.52
CA TYR A 39 2.32 -9.53 -4.40
C TYR A 39 1.45 -8.93 -3.28
N GLY A 40 0.22 -8.52 -3.58
CA GLY A 40 -0.69 -7.96 -2.58
C GLY A 40 -0.23 -6.60 -2.06
N LYS A 41 -0.16 -6.46 -0.73
CA LYS A 41 0.20 -5.20 -0.05
C LYS A 41 1.71 -5.06 0.19
N GLN A 42 2.39 -6.16 0.44
CA GLN A 42 3.78 -6.18 0.86
C GLN A 42 4.43 -7.48 0.42
N VAL A 43 5.70 -7.39 0.05
CA VAL A 43 6.57 -8.56 -0.17
C VAL A 43 7.89 -8.37 0.56
N THR A 44 8.53 -9.46 0.91
CA THR A 44 9.85 -9.47 1.54
C THR A 44 10.86 -10.05 0.56
N LEU A 45 11.88 -9.26 0.24
CA LEU A 45 13.05 -9.73 -0.49
C LEU A 45 14.09 -10.25 0.53
N MET A 46 14.53 -11.48 0.34
CA MET A 46 15.64 -12.08 1.09
C MET A 46 16.78 -12.41 0.12
N LEU A 47 17.99 -11.94 0.47
CA LEU A 47 19.22 -12.25 -0.26
C LEU A 47 20.18 -12.93 0.71
N SER A 48 20.56 -14.18 0.41
CA SER A 48 21.48 -14.95 1.25
C SER A 48 22.70 -15.41 0.46
N TYR A 49 23.90 -15.27 1.02
CA TYR A 49 25.14 -15.67 0.35
C TYR A 49 26.26 -15.95 1.35
N VAL A 50 27.26 -16.71 0.93
CA VAL A 50 28.50 -16.94 1.69
C VAL A 50 29.64 -16.21 1.00
N LYS A 51 30.45 -15.51 1.79
CA LYS A 51 31.61 -14.78 1.31
C LYS A 51 32.71 -14.83 2.35
N LYS A 52 33.90 -15.30 1.96
CA LYS A 52 35.06 -15.45 2.87
C LYS A 52 34.68 -16.19 4.16
N GLU A 53 34.04 -17.35 3.99
CA GLU A 53 33.57 -18.23 5.07
C GLU A 53 32.51 -17.62 6.02
N LYS A 54 32.00 -16.44 5.68
CA LYS A 54 30.94 -15.77 6.44
C LYS A 54 29.63 -15.83 5.68
N PHE A 55 28.58 -16.21 6.39
CA PHE A 55 27.23 -16.16 5.86
C PHE A 55 26.63 -14.77 6.06
N TYR A 56 25.99 -14.25 5.03
CA TYR A 56 25.33 -12.96 5.01
C TYR A 56 23.88 -13.15 4.59
N THR A 57 23.00 -12.36 5.21
CA THR A 57 21.60 -12.25 4.80
C THR A 57 21.19 -10.79 4.80
N HIS A 58 20.48 -10.40 3.75
CA HIS A 58 19.82 -9.11 3.64
C HIS A 58 18.32 -9.33 3.50
N ARG A 59 17.55 -8.66 4.35
CA ARG A 59 16.09 -8.68 4.33
C ARG A 59 15.59 -7.28 4.06
N THR A 60 14.78 -7.13 3.03
CA THR A 60 14.14 -5.86 2.69
C THR A 60 12.64 -6.08 2.59
N GLU A 61 11.89 -5.29 3.35
CA GLU A 61 10.43 -5.25 3.24
C GLU A 61 10.03 -4.18 2.23
N ILE A 62 9.22 -4.58 1.26
CA ILE A 62 8.79 -3.72 0.15
C ILE A 62 7.27 -3.57 0.28
N GLU A 63 6.86 -2.41 0.77
CA GLU A 63 5.45 -2.00 0.77
C GLU A 63 5.05 -1.54 -0.63
N LEU A 64 4.02 -2.17 -1.18
CA LEU A 64 3.46 -1.79 -2.45
C LEU A 64 2.46 -0.68 -2.19
N ARG A 65 2.76 0.51 -2.73
CA ARG A 65 1.85 1.64 -2.69
C ARG A 65 0.58 1.26 -3.45
N GLN A 66 -0.48 0.94 -2.70
CA GLN A 66 -1.81 0.90 -3.26
C GLN A 66 -2.28 2.33 -3.49
N GLU A 67 -2.98 2.58 -4.60
CA GLU A 67 -3.69 3.84 -4.77
C GLU A 67 -4.64 4.02 -3.59
N LYS A 68 -4.52 5.15 -2.89
CA LYS A 68 -5.47 5.53 -1.84
C LYS A 68 -6.83 5.77 -2.50
N LYS A 69 -7.73 4.79 -2.39
CA LYS A 69 -9.14 4.90 -2.76
C LYS A 69 -9.93 5.55 -1.62
N GLU A 70 -9.57 6.79 -1.32
CA GLU A 70 -10.24 7.58 -0.28
C GLU A 70 -11.40 8.36 -0.90
N LEU A 71 -12.55 8.34 -0.24
CA LEU A 71 -13.69 9.21 -0.56
C LEU A 71 -13.68 10.39 0.41
N LYS A 72 -13.62 11.60 -0.14
CA LYS A 72 -13.73 12.84 0.64
C LYS A 72 -15.19 13.27 0.65
N VAL A 73 -15.80 13.25 1.83
CA VAL A 73 -17.19 13.67 2.05
C VAL A 73 -17.19 15.03 2.74
N SER A 74 -17.89 16.00 2.15
CA SER A 74 -18.10 17.32 2.75
C SER A 74 -19.57 17.71 2.74
N LEU A 75 -19.99 18.39 3.79
CA LEU A 75 -21.30 19.05 3.84
C LEU A 75 -21.17 20.44 3.23
N ASP A 76 -21.94 20.72 2.19
CA ASP A 76 -21.84 22.00 1.47
C ASP A 76 -22.52 23.15 2.23
N VAL A 77 -23.45 22.83 3.14
CA VAL A 77 -24.15 23.81 3.98
C VAL A 77 -24.30 23.26 5.39
N PHE A 78 -23.64 23.90 6.36
CA PHE A 78 -23.89 23.69 7.77
C PHE A 78 -24.68 24.88 8.34
N ARG A 79 -25.82 24.62 9.00
CA ARG A 79 -26.53 25.65 9.76
C ARG A 79 -26.25 25.46 11.24
N ASP A 80 -25.61 26.46 11.83
CA ASP A 80 -25.23 26.46 13.25
C ASP A 80 -26.45 26.52 14.20
N LYS A 81 -27.59 27.05 13.74
CA LYS A 81 -28.83 27.12 14.54
C LYS A 81 -30.03 26.61 13.75
N ILE A 82 -30.69 25.61 14.31
CA ILE A 82 -31.90 24.99 13.78
C ILE A 82 -33.08 25.32 14.69
N ARG A 83 -34.29 25.46 14.12
CA ARG A 83 -35.51 25.66 14.89
C ARG A 83 -36.17 24.30 15.11
N PRO A 84 -36.67 23.98 16.32
CA PRO A 84 -37.40 22.74 16.52
C PRO A 84 -38.52 22.57 15.50
N GLY A 85 -38.58 21.40 14.86
CA GLY A 85 -39.60 21.06 13.87
C GLY A 85 -39.41 21.69 12.47
N SER A 86 -38.31 22.39 12.19
CA SER A 86 -38.05 22.88 10.83
C SER A 86 -37.65 21.75 9.89
N GLN A 87 -38.08 21.83 8.62
CA GLN A 87 -37.53 20.98 7.57
C GLN A 87 -36.07 21.34 7.28
N GLU A 88 -35.26 20.32 7.08
CA GLU A 88 -33.83 20.46 6.78
C GLU A 88 -33.47 19.83 5.44
N GLU A 89 -32.62 20.53 4.69
CA GLU A 89 -31.99 20.03 3.48
C GLU A 89 -30.48 19.89 3.75
N TRP A 90 -29.96 18.69 3.50
CA TRP A 90 -28.54 18.38 3.64
C TRP A 90 -27.96 18.17 2.25
N ARG A 91 -26.95 18.98 1.89
CA ARG A 91 -26.25 18.87 0.61
C ARG A 91 -24.84 18.36 0.85
N LEU A 92 -24.53 17.21 0.26
CA LEU A 92 -23.24 16.56 0.39
C LEU A 92 -22.53 16.51 -0.95
N THR A 93 -21.22 16.70 -0.90
CA THR A 93 -20.31 16.49 -2.03
C THR A 93 -19.39 15.32 -1.68
N VAL A 94 -19.32 14.32 -2.57
CA VAL A 94 -18.42 13.17 -2.44
C VAL A 94 -17.43 13.17 -3.60
N LYS A 95 -16.14 13.21 -3.28
CA LYS A 95 -15.04 13.27 -4.26
C LYS A 95 -14.03 12.16 -4.06
N ASP A 96 -13.37 11.77 -5.14
CA ASP A 96 -12.21 10.88 -5.09
C ASP A 96 -10.94 11.64 -4.64
N ASN A 97 -9.82 10.92 -4.56
CA ASN A 97 -8.57 11.52 -4.14
C ASN A 97 -7.98 12.51 -5.18
N ALA A 98 -8.45 12.46 -6.42
CA ALA A 98 -8.09 13.41 -7.49
C ALA A 98 -9.01 14.65 -7.51
N GLY A 99 -10.06 14.68 -6.68
CA GLY A 99 -11.02 15.78 -6.58
C GLY A 99 -12.21 15.68 -7.53
N ASN A 100 -12.35 14.58 -8.28
CA ASN A 100 -13.48 14.36 -9.18
C ASN A 100 -14.69 13.84 -8.41
N PRO A 101 -15.93 14.07 -8.90
CA PRO A 101 -17.12 13.44 -8.34
C PRO A 101 -16.97 11.91 -8.32
N ALA A 102 -17.22 11.30 -7.16
CA ALA A 102 -17.10 9.86 -6.99
C ALA A 102 -18.47 9.19 -6.92
N VAL A 103 -18.58 7.99 -7.51
CA VAL A 103 -19.73 7.11 -7.29
C VAL A 103 -19.62 6.54 -5.87
N ALA A 104 -20.64 6.76 -5.05
CA ALA A 104 -20.65 6.33 -3.66
C ALA A 104 -22.07 5.99 -3.19
N GLU A 105 -22.15 5.12 -2.19
CA GLU A 105 -23.36 4.89 -1.41
C GLU A 105 -23.23 5.66 -0.09
N VAL A 106 -24.29 6.36 0.32
CA VAL A 106 -24.27 7.25 1.49
C VAL A 106 -25.32 6.79 2.49
N LEU A 107 -24.88 6.52 3.72
CA LEU A 107 -25.73 6.34 4.89
C LEU A 107 -25.56 7.54 5.82
N ALA A 108 -26.66 8.22 6.14
CA ALA A 108 -26.67 9.37 7.04
C ALA A 108 -27.44 9.02 8.33
N SER A 109 -26.92 9.47 9.46
CA SER A 109 -27.54 9.32 10.78
C SER A 109 -27.31 10.57 11.62
N MET A 110 -28.27 10.93 12.47
CA MET A 110 -28.17 12.04 13.41
C MET A 110 -28.31 11.51 14.83
N TYR A 111 -27.58 12.09 15.77
CA TYR A 111 -27.66 11.77 17.18
C TYR A 111 -27.60 13.06 18.01
N ASP A 112 -28.16 13.03 19.21
CA ASP A 112 -28.06 14.14 20.16
C ASP A 112 -26.71 14.07 20.89
N PHE A 113 -25.95 15.17 20.86
CA PHE A 113 -24.65 15.25 21.53
C PHE A 113 -24.83 15.91 22.90
N SER A 114 -24.62 15.12 23.96
CA SER A 114 -24.79 15.51 25.36
C SER A 114 -23.68 16.39 25.91
#